data_AF-A0A1M7MJX1-F1
#
_entry.id   AF-A0A1M7MJX1-F1
#
_cell.length_a   1.000
_cell.length_b   1.000
_cell.length_c   1.000
_cell.angle_alpha   90.00
_cell.angle_beta   90.00
_cell.angle_gamma   90.00
#
_symmetry.space_group_name_H-M   'P 1'
#
loop_
_entity.id
_entity.type
_entity.pdbx_description
1 polymer ?
#
loop_
_entity_poly.entity_id
_entity_poly.type
_entity_poly.pdbx_seq_one_letter_code
_entity_poly.pdbx_strand_id
1 'polypeptide(L)'
;METKISYKKATIVVMMITLLSKITGFFREIVLGSTYGVTHVTDAYLVSQTIPQMLFASVTAAIATTYIPLYSRIMVEKGREEAVKFTNKIITAVLFGSMVVTFLGVIFARPIVSFIAMGFKGEALKLAVGFTRLAFPMVIFIGLSNIFQGFL
;
A
#
# COMPACT_ATOMS: atom_id res chain seq x y z
N MET A 1 -4.04 35.78 10.63
CA MET A 1 -3.87 35.81 9.17
C MET A 1 -3.74 34.37 8.69
N GLU A 2 -4.87 33.71 8.45
CA GLU A 2 -4.88 32.34 7.92
C GLU A 2 -4.65 32.40 6.41
N THR A 3 -3.58 31.74 5.96
CA THR A 3 -3.30 31.55 4.55
C THR A 3 -4.42 30.66 3.98
N LYS A 4 -5.46 31.29 3.42
CA LYS A 4 -6.44 30.62 2.55
C LYS A 4 -5.71 30.10 1.33
N ILE A 5 -5.08 28.93 1.44
CA ILE A 5 -4.75 28.14 0.26
C ILE A 5 -6.10 27.91 -0.44
N SER A 6 -6.29 28.57 -1.58
CA SER A 6 -7.49 28.43 -2.38
C SER A 6 -7.67 26.94 -2.67
N TYR A 7 -8.78 26.33 -2.22
CA TYR A 7 -9.06 24.91 -2.39
C TYR A 7 -8.79 24.43 -3.83
N LYS A 8 -9.10 25.28 -4.83
CA LYS A 8 -8.78 25.06 -6.26
C LYS A 8 -7.28 24.83 -6.51
N LYS A 9 -6.41 25.64 -5.92
CA LYS A 9 -4.95 25.49 -6.06
C LYS A 9 -4.46 24.19 -5.42
N ALA A 10 -4.95 23.83 -4.23
CA ALA A 10 -4.59 22.58 -3.56
C ALA A 10 -5.01 21.35 -4.39
N THR A 11 -6.26 21.33 -4.88
CA THR A 11 -6.75 20.25 -5.75
C THR A 11 -5.92 20.13 -7.03
N ILE A 12 -5.59 21.25 -7.69
CA ILE A 12 -4.75 21.24 -8.90
C ILE A 12 -3.36 20.66 -8.61
N VAL A 13 -2.72 21.04 -7.50
CA VAL A 13 -1.41 20.52 -7.10
C VAL A 13 -1.48 19.01 -6.84
N VAL A 14 -2.46 18.53 -6.07
CA VAL A 14 -2.64 17.10 -5.79
C VAL A 14 -2.90 16.32 -7.08
N MET A 15 -3.73 16.84 -7.98
CA MET A 15 -3.99 16.21 -9.29
C MET A 15 -2.72 16.12 -10.13
N MET A 16 -1.92 17.19 -10.23
CA MET A 16 -0.67 17.17 -10.98
C MET A 16 0.33 16.16 -10.40
N ILE A 17 0.49 16.11 -9.09
CA ILE A 17 1.37 15.13 -8.41
C ILE A 17 0.89 13.69 -8.67
N THR A 18 -0.43 13.48 -8.62
CA THR A 18 -1.03 12.16 -8.88
C THR A 18 -0.83 11.72 -10.33
N LEU A 19 -1.04 12.63 -11.29
CA LEU A 19 -0.81 12.38 -12.71
C LEU A 19 0.66 12.07 -12.99
N LEU A 20 1.58 12.86 -12.43
CA LEU A 20 3.01 12.63 -12.58
C LEU A 20 3.40 11.24 -12.04
N SER A 21 2.90 10.88 -10.86
CA SER A 21 3.14 9.56 -10.26
C SER A 21 2.60 8.42 -11.13
N LYS A 22 1.40 8.59 -11.73
CA LYS A 22 0.81 7.62 -12.66
C LYS A 22 1.61 7.50 -13.95
N ILE A 23 2.09 8.61 -14.51
CA ILE A 23 2.91 8.61 -15.72
C ILE A 23 4.24 7.90 -15.45
N THR A 24 4.90 8.15 -14.31
CA THR A 24 6.12 7.43 -13.93
C THR A 24 5.86 5.93 -13.77
N GLY A 25 4.75 5.55 -13.13
CA GLY A 25 4.34 4.14 -13.01
C GLY A 25 4.04 3.48 -14.36
N PHE A 26 3.41 4.20 -15.26
CA PHE A 26 3.12 3.74 -16.62
C PHE A 26 4.41 3.58 -17.45
N PHE A 27 5.34 4.53 -17.35
CA PHE A 27 6.64 4.43 -18.00
C PHE A 27 7.43 3.21 -17.51
N ARG A 28 7.38 2.90 -16.22
CA ARG A 28 7.94 1.66 -15.66
C ARG A 28 7.32 0.42 -16.32
N GLU A 29 6.02 0.41 -16.57
CA GLU A 29 5.35 -0.71 -17.25
C GLU A 29 5.74 -0.81 -18.73
N ILE A 30 5.90 0.32 -19.44
CA ILE A 30 6.43 0.33 -20.80
C ILE A 30 7.84 -0.26 -20.84
N VAL A 31 8.74 0.17 -19.95
CA VAL A 31 10.12 -0.33 -19.89
C VAL A 31 10.15 -1.84 -19.59
N LEU A 32 9.31 -2.31 -18.67
CA LEU A 32 9.19 -3.72 -18.35
C LEU A 32 8.73 -4.52 -19.59
N GLY A 33 7.68 -4.04 -20.27
CA GLY A 33 7.13 -4.68 -21.47
C GLY A 33 8.07 -4.63 -22.67
N SER A 34 8.81 -3.54 -22.90
CA SER A 34 9.72 -3.40 -24.04
C SER A 34 11.04 -4.16 -23.83
N THR A 35 11.54 -4.23 -22.60
CA THR A 35 12.81 -4.89 -22.28
C THR A 35 12.64 -6.39 -22.11
N TYR A 36 11.58 -6.82 -21.40
CA TYR A 36 11.39 -8.21 -21.00
C TYR A 36 10.20 -8.89 -21.70
N GLY A 37 9.27 -8.16 -22.31
CA GLY A 37 8.12 -8.75 -23.01
C GLY A 37 7.28 -9.69 -22.13
N VAL A 38 6.68 -10.70 -22.76
CA VAL A 38 5.97 -11.79 -22.08
C VAL A 38 6.99 -12.86 -21.69
N THR A 39 7.61 -12.68 -20.53
CA THR A 39 8.62 -13.62 -19.99
C THR A 39 8.36 -13.91 -18.52
N HIS A 40 8.98 -14.97 -18.03
CA HIS A 40 8.96 -15.34 -16.62
C HIS A 40 9.46 -14.22 -15.67
N VAL A 41 10.29 -13.29 -16.15
CA VAL A 41 10.74 -12.14 -15.37
C VAL A 41 9.59 -11.15 -15.15
N THR A 42 8.86 -10.83 -16.21
CA THR A 42 7.67 -9.96 -16.16
C THR A 42 6.59 -10.57 -15.27
N ASP A 43 6.30 -11.86 -15.42
CA ASP A 43 5.30 -12.56 -14.61
C ASP A 43 5.71 -12.60 -13.13
N ALA A 44 6.98 -12.86 -12.84
CA ALA A 44 7.52 -12.84 -11.49
C ALA A 44 7.39 -11.46 -10.83
N TYR A 45 7.66 -10.39 -11.58
CA TYR A 45 7.49 -9.03 -11.11
C TYR A 45 6.01 -8.71 -10.83
N LEU A 46 5.10 -9.01 -11.76
CA LEU A 46 3.68 -8.72 -11.60
C LEU A 46 3.09 -9.47 -10.39
N VAL A 47 3.36 -10.77 -10.26
CA VAL A 47 2.94 -11.58 -9.10
C VAL A 47 3.48 -10.99 -7.80
N SER A 48 4.75 -10.55 -7.78
CA SER A 48 5.34 -9.99 -6.57
C SER A 48 4.65 -8.72 -6.06
N GLN A 49 4.07 -7.93 -6.97
CA GLN A 49 3.31 -6.73 -6.64
C GLN A 49 1.91 -7.09 -6.13
N THR A 50 1.29 -8.13 -6.68
CA THR A 50 -0.06 -8.58 -6.28
C THR A 50 -0.08 -9.23 -4.91
N ILE A 51 0.93 -10.05 -4.58
CA ILE A 51 0.92 -10.86 -3.34
C ILE A 51 0.72 -10.01 -2.07
N PRO A 52 1.52 -8.96 -1.79
CA PRO A 52 1.35 -8.22 -0.54
C PRO A 52 0.05 -7.40 -0.54
N GLN A 53 -0.41 -6.92 -1.71
CA GLN A 53 -1.70 -6.23 -1.83
C GLN A 53 -2.86 -7.15 -1.47
N MET A 54 -2.87 -8.36 -2.02
CA MET A 54 -3.91 -9.35 -1.78
C MET A 54 -3.94 -9.76 -0.30
N LEU A 55 -2.79 -10.01 0.31
CA LEU A 55 -2.70 -10.40 1.72
C LEU A 55 -3.11 -9.27 2.68
N PHE A 56 -2.89 -8.01 2.30
CA PHE A 56 -3.23 -6.85 3.13
C PHE A 56 -4.58 -6.20 2.78
N ALA A 57 -5.32 -6.75 1.82
CA ALA A 57 -6.57 -6.19 1.33
C ALA A 57 -7.64 -6.10 2.42
N SER A 58 -7.74 -7.10 3.30
CA SER A 58 -8.72 -7.12 4.41
C SER A 58 -8.46 -6.01 5.43
N VAL A 59 -7.19 -5.78 5.78
CA VAL A 59 -6.79 -4.69 6.69
C VAL A 59 -7.08 -3.34 6.05
N THR A 60 -6.78 -3.20 4.76
CA THR A 60 -7.09 -2.00 3.97
C THR A 60 -8.59 -1.70 3.99
N ALA A 61 -9.42 -2.71 3.70
CA ALA A 61 -10.88 -2.58 3.72
C ALA A 61 -11.43 -2.27 5.12
N ALA A 62 -10.89 -2.89 6.17
CA ALA A 62 -11.26 -2.62 7.55
C ALA A 62 -10.98 -1.16 7.93
N ILE A 63 -9.79 -0.64 7.59
CA ILE A 63 -9.45 0.77 7.85
C ILE A 63 -10.39 1.70 7.07
N ALA A 64 -10.56 1.47 5.77
CA ALA A 64 -11.39 2.33 4.92
C ALA A 64 -12.86 2.41 5.38
N THR A 65 -13.42 1.31 5.91
CA THR A 65 -14.83 1.24 6.31
C THR A 65 -15.09 1.68 7.75
N THR A 66 -14.11 1.53 8.66
CA THR A 66 -14.32 1.76 10.09
C THR A 66 -13.68 3.05 10.61
N TYR A 67 -12.60 3.53 10.00
CA TYR A 67 -11.83 4.65 10.53
C TYR A 67 -12.62 5.97 10.53
N ILE A 68 -13.16 6.37 9.37
CA ILE A 68 -13.90 7.63 9.20
C ILE A 68 -15.11 7.74 10.15
N PRO A 69 -16.01 6.75 10.25
CA PRO A 69 -17.17 6.85 11.16
C PRO A 69 -16.76 6.88 12.63
N LEU A 70 -15.75 6.10 13.04
CA LEU A 70 -15.25 6.11 14.43
C LEU A 70 -14.57 7.44 14.77
N TYR A 71 -13.71 7.94 13.88
CA TYR A 71 -13.07 9.23 14.04
C TYR A 71 -14.09 10.36 14.16
N SER A 72 -15.08 10.40 13.25
CA SER A 72 -16.15 11.40 13.26
C SER A 72 -16.97 11.35 14.55
N ARG A 73 -17.30 10.14 15.04
CA ARG A 73 -18.02 9.97 16.30
C ARG A 73 -17.23 10.51 17.49
N ILE A 74 -15.94 10.15 17.61
CA ILE A 74 -15.08 10.62 18.70
C ILE A 74 -14.90 12.15 18.62
N MET A 75 -14.75 12.69 17.42
CA MET A 75 -14.64 14.13 17.17
C MET A 75 -15.87 14.89 17.69
N VAL A 76 -17.08 14.36 17.46
CA VAL A 76 -18.34 14.97 17.93
C VAL A 76 -18.55 14.78 19.43
N GLU A 77 -18.31 13.58 19.97
CA GLU A 77 -18.61 13.24 21.37
C GLU A 77 -17.55 13.76 22.35
N LYS A 78 -16.28 13.79 21.95
CA LYS A 78 -15.11 14.01 22.83
C LYS A 78 -14.16 15.11 22.36
N GLY A 79 -14.43 15.69 21.20
CA GLY A 79 -13.64 16.79 20.64
C GLY A 79 -12.36 16.35 19.91
N ARG A 80 -11.65 17.36 19.39
CA ARG A 80 -10.50 17.20 18.49
C ARG A 80 -9.33 16.44 19.10
N GLU A 81 -9.01 16.75 20.36
CA GLU A 81 -7.83 16.18 21.01
C GLU A 81 -7.95 14.66 21.16
N GLU A 82 -9.13 14.19 21.56
CA GLU A 82 -9.40 12.75 21.70
C GLU A 82 -9.49 12.05 20.35
N ALA A 83 -10.01 12.71 19.30
CA ALA A 83 -10.01 12.18 17.95
C ALA A 83 -8.58 11.98 17.40
N VAL A 84 -7.68 12.95 17.62
CA VAL A 84 -6.27 12.84 17.24
C VAL A 84 -5.55 11.75 18.05
N LYS A 85 -5.81 11.64 19.36
CA LYS A 85 -5.28 10.54 20.18
C LYS A 85 -5.74 9.18 19.66
N PHE A 86 -7.00 9.06 19.22
CA PHE A 86 -7.50 7.85 18.57
C PHE A 86 -6.72 7.54 17.29
N THR A 87 -6.55 8.51 16.39
CA THR A 87 -5.74 8.35 15.16
C THR A 87 -4.32 7.89 15.47
N ASN A 88 -3.65 8.47 16.47
CA ASN A 88 -2.30 8.06 16.86
C ASN A 88 -2.23 6.61 17.35
N LYS A 89 -3.26 6.14 18.09
CA LYS A 89 -3.37 4.73 18.50
C LYS A 89 -3.52 3.81 17.28
N ILE A 90 -4.36 4.18 16.32
CA ILE A 90 -4.56 3.41 15.09
C ILE A 90 -3.28 3.38 14.24
N ILE A 91 -2.60 4.53 14.06
CA ILE A 91 -1.30 4.59 13.36
C ILE A 91 -0.30 3.65 14.02
N THR A 92 -0.17 3.70 15.35
CA THR A 92 0.76 2.83 16.09
C THR A 92 0.42 1.35 15.91
N ALA A 93 -0.87 0.99 16.00
CA ALA A 93 -1.32 -0.38 15.81
C ALA A 93 -1.07 -0.88 14.37
N VAL A 94 -1.36 -0.05 13.36
CA VAL A 94 -1.14 -0.41 11.95
C VAL A 94 0.34 -0.47 11.61
N LEU A 95 1.18 0.42 12.15
CA LEU A 95 2.64 0.34 12.02
C LEU A 95 3.18 -0.96 12.59
N PHE A 96 2.81 -1.30 13.83
CA PHE A 96 3.26 -2.53 14.46
C PHE A 96 2.75 -3.77 13.71
N GLY A 97 1.46 -3.83 13.39
CA GLY A 97 0.86 -4.94 12.66
C GLY A 97 1.46 -5.11 11.26
N SER A 98 1.64 -4.02 10.51
CA SER A 98 2.26 -4.07 9.19
C SER A 98 3.73 -4.47 9.24
N MET A 99 4.51 -4.04 10.23
CA MET A 99 5.88 -4.53 10.44
C MET A 99 5.92 -6.03 10.67
N VAL A 100 5.01 -6.57 11.50
CA VAL A 100 4.89 -8.02 11.72
C VAL A 100 4.52 -8.74 10.42
N VAL A 101 3.53 -8.24 9.67
CA VAL A 101 3.12 -8.80 8.38
C VAL A 101 4.26 -8.76 7.35
N THR A 102 5.00 -7.65 7.27
CA THR A 102 6.18 -7.52 6.40
C THR A 102 7.25 -8.54 6.79
N PHE A 103 7.57 -8.66 8.08
CA PHE A 103 8.57 -9.61 8.56
C PHE A 103 8.19 -11.06 8.23
N LEU A 104 6.96 -11.46 8.54
CA LEU A 104 6.44 -12.78 8.20
C LEU A 104 6.41 -12.98 6.68
N GLY A 105 5.98 -11.99 5.92
CA GLY A 105 5.92 -12.02 4.47
C GLY A 105 7.28 -12.24 3.82
N VAL A 106 8.34 -11.60 4.33
CA VAL A 106 9.71 -11.79 3.83
C VAL A 106 10.25 -13.19 4.14
N ILE A 107 10.02 -13.69 5.36
CA ILE A 107 10.45 -15.03 5.78
C ILE A 107 9.71 -16.10 4.98
N PHE A 108 8.39 -16.00 4.92
CA PHE A 108 7.49 -16.95 4.26
C PHE A 108 7.27 -16.64 2.78
N ALA A 109 8.06 -15.76 2.16
CA ALA A 109 7.90 -15.39 0.76
C ALA A 109 7.91 -16.61 -0.18
N ARG A 110 8.79 -17.59 0.07
CA ARG A 110 8.86 -18.81 -0.75
C ARG A 110 7.57 -19.63 -0.72
N PRO A 111 7.08 -20.10 0.45
CA PRO A 111 5.82 -20.84 0.50
C PRO A 111 4.63 -20.00 0.01
N ILE A 112 4.57 -18.71 0.31
CA ILE A 112 3.51 -17.81 -0.17
C ILE A 112 3.48 -17.77 -1.71
N VAL A 113 4.62 -17.53 -2.36
CA VAL A 113 4.71 -17.51 -3.82
C VAL A 113 4.41 -18.87 -4.42
N SER A 114 4.93 -19.96 -3.85
CA SER A 114 4.64 -21.32 -4.34
C SER A 114 3.15 -21.68 -4.24
N PHE A 115 2.42 -21.13 -3.26
CA PHE A 115 0.99 -21.33 -3.11
C PHE A 115 0.17 -20.47 -4.09
N ILE A 116 0.52 -19.20 -4.25
CA ILE A 116 -0.23 -18.25 -5.08
C ILE A 116 0.08 -18.47 -6.58
N ALA A 117 1.33 -18.77 -6.91
CA ALA A 117 1.82 -18.99 -8.27
C ALA A 117 2.31 -20.43 -8.44
N MET A 118 1.42 -21.40 -8.25
CA MET A 118 1.73 -22.85 -8.32
C MET A 118 2.41 -23.29 -9.64
N GLY A 119 2.21 -22.54 -10.72
CA GLY A 119 2.85 -22.80 -12.02
C GLY A 119 4.34 -22.42 -12.08
N PHE A 120 4.86 -21.63 -11.15
CA PHE A 120 6.24 -21.16 -11.19
C PHE A 120 7.23 -22.22 -10.73
N LYS A 121 8.26 -22.46 -11.54
CA LYS A 121 9.35 -23.41 -11.28
C LYS A 121 10.70 -22.78 -11.61
N GLY A 122 11.77 -23.39 -11.11
CA GLY A 122 13.14 -23.01 -11.42
C GLY A 122 13.42 -21.52 -11.17
N GLU A 123 13.90 -20.84 -12.21
CA GLU A 123 14.28 -19.42 -12.16
C GLU A 123 13.09 -18.48 -11.94
N ALA A 124 11.93 -18.76 -12.53
CA ALA A 124 10.72 -17.96 -12.37
C ALA A 124 10.29 -17.88 -10.89
N LEU A 125 10.32 -19.02 -10.19
CA LEU A 125 10.02 -19.07 -8.76
C LEU A 125 11.07 -18.30 -7.95
N LYS A 126 12.35 -18.43 -8.28
CA LYS A 126 13.44 -17.75 -7.58
C LYS A 126 13.31 -16.22 -7.69
N LEU A 127 13.02 -15.71 -8.89
CA LEU A 127 12.79 -14.29 -9.15
C LEU A 127 11.55 -13.78 -8.42
N ALA A 128 10.43 -14.50 -8.53
CA ALA A 128 9.18 -14.10 -7.86
C ALA A 128 9.36 -14.01 -6.34
N VAL A 129 10.03 -14.99 -5.72
CA VAL A 129 10.34 -14.94 -4.28
C VAL A 129 11.25 -13.76 -3.93
N GLY A 130 12.27 -13.48 -4.74
CA GLY A 130 13.16 -12.33 -4.54
C GLY A 130 12.41 -11.01 -4.59
N PHE A 131 11.61 -10.79 -5.64
CA PHE A 131 10.82 -9.58 -5.79
C PHE A 131 9.74 -9.45 -4.72
N THR A 132 9.08 -10.55 -4.33
CA THR A 132 8.07 -10.53 -3.26
C THR A 132 8.68 -10.09 -1.93
N ARG A 133 9.89 -10.54 -1.58
CA ARG A 133 10.60 -10.07 -0.37
C ARG A 133 10.85 -8.57 -0.40
N LEU A 134 11.21 -8.02 -1.56
CA LEU A 134 11.42 -6.59 -1.74
C LEU A 134 10.11 -5.80 -1.73
N ALA A 135 9.01 -6.39 -2.21
CA ALA A 135 7.70 -5.75 -2.26
C ALA A 135 7.01 -5.71 -0.89
N PHE A 136 7.20 -6.69 -0.01
CA PHE A 136 6.49 -6.78 1.28
C PHE A 136 6.55 -5.54 2.18
N PRO A 137 7.67 -4.79 2.29
CA PRO A 137 7.71 -3.53 3.03
C PRO A 137 6.69 -2.48 2.57
N MET A 138 6.17 -2.57 1.33
CA MET A 138 5.14 -1.64 0.84
C MET A 138 3.85 -1.67 1.66
N VAL A 139 3.56 -2.77 2.34
CA VAL A 139 2.38 -2.95 3.19
C VAL A 139 2.31 -1.89 4.29
N ILE A 140 3.45 -1.49 4.85
CA ILE A 140 3.55 -0.44 5.87
C ILE A 140 3.01 0.89 5.32
N PHE A 141 3.46 1.26 4.12
CA PHE A 141 3.05 2.50 3.45
C PHE A 141 1.58 2.47 3.02
N ILE A 142 1.08 1.32 2.57
CA ILE A 142 -0.34 1.14 2.23
C ILE A 142 -1.20 1.38 3.48
N GLY A 143 -0.87 0.75 4.62
CA GLY A 143 -1.63 0.92 5.86
C GLY A 143 -1.68 2.38 6.32
N LEU A 144 -0.54 3.06 6.35
CA LEU A 144 -0.46 4.48 6.70
C LEU A 144 -1.24 5.38 5.74
N SER A 145 -1.09 5.15 4.44
CA SER A 145 -1.78 5.92 3.40
C SER A 145 -3.29 5.84 3.54
N ASN A 146 -3.85 4.67 3.90
CA ASN A 146 -5.28 4.50 4.10
C ASN A 146 -5.81 5.30 5.30
N ILE A 147 -5.03 5.38 6.39
CA ILE A 147 -5.40 6.21 7.54
C ILE A 147 -5.37 7.69 7.15
N PHE A 148 -4.30 8.12 6.48
CA PHE A 148 -4.15 9.53 6.08
C PHE A 148 -5.20 9.98 5.08
N GLN A 149 -5.61 9.11 4.14
CA GLN A 149 -6.71 9.39 3.22
C GLN A 149 -8.04 9.64 3.95
N GLY A 150 -8.28 9.01 5.10
CA GLY A 150 -9.46 9.28 5.91
C GLY A 150 -9.31 10.41 6.92
N PHE A 151 -8.08 10.87 7.20
CA PHE A 151 -7.79 11.88 8.22
C PHE A 151 -7.64 13.30 7.67
N LEU A 152 -7.07 13.44 6.47
CA LEU A 152 -6.77 14.71 5.78
C LEU A 152 -7.93 15.16 4.90
#